data_AF-A0A0D2LJ24-F1
#
_entry.id   AF-A0A0D2LJ24-F1
#
_cell.length_a   1.000
_cell.length_b   1.000
_cell.length_c   1.000
_cell.angle_alpha   90.00
_cell.angle_beta   90.00
_cell.angle_gamma   90.00
#
_symmetry.space_group_name_H-M   'P 1'
#
loop_
_entity.id
_entity.type
_entity.pdbx_description
1 polymer ?
#
loop_
_entity_poly.entity_id
_entity_poly.type
_entity_poly.pdbx_seq_one_letter_code
_entity_poly.pdbx_strand_id
1 'polypeptide(L)'
;MGHYGELSMQKFSSNVVEKCLKLGGLVELRQDVIREVMVSPLLPRLLQDSYGNYVVQSALAVSSGQLHQDLVEAIRPYVASLRGTPHGKRILQKMNGKA
;
A
#
# COMPACT_ATOMS: atom_id res chain seq x y z
N MET A 1 12.56 6.31 11.12
CA MET A 1 11.49 5.70 10.30
C MET A 1 12.10 5.29 8.96
N GLY A 2 11.59 4.20 8.36
CA GLY A 2 12.29 3.36 7.37
C GLY A 2 12.29 3.87 5.93
N HIS A 3 11.73 5.06 5.68
CA HIS A 3 11.55 5.67 4.36
C HIS A 3 10.78 4.77 3.37
N TYR A 4 9.84 3.97 3.86
CA TYR A 4 9.12 2.99 3.06
C TYR A 4 8.30 3.63 1.94
N GLY A 5 7.82 4.85 2.13
CA GLY A 5 7.16 5.60 1.05
C GLY A 5 8.10 5.90 -0.13
N GLU A 6 9.35 6.30 0.13
CA GLU A 6 10.32 6.55 -0.93
C GLU A 6 10.83 5.25 -1.57
N LEU A 7 11.15 4.26 -0.74
CA LEU A 7 11.62 2.95 -1.20
C LEU A 7 10.59 2.23 -2.08
N SER A 8 9.30 2.41 -1.80
CA SER A 8 8.22 1.80 -2.57
C SER A 8 8.13 2.30 -4.02
N MET A 9 8.64 3.49 -4.32
CA MET A 9 8.66 4.06 -5.68
C MET A 9 9.95 3.73 -6.44
N GLN A 10 10.90 3.02 -5.84
CA GLN A 10 12.14 2.64 -6.50
C GLN A 10 12.03 1.23 -7.08
N LYS A 11 12.39 1.06 -8.36
CA LYS A 11 12.27 -0.20 -9.13
C LYS A 11 12.74 -1.46 -8.39
N PHE A 12 13.84 -1.38 -7.66
CA PHE A 12 14.43 -2.53 -6.97
C PHE A 12 13.98 -2.61 -5.51
N SER A 13 14.00 -1.48 -4.80
CA SER A 13 13.65 -1.41 -3.39
C SER A 13 12.17 -1.73 -3.13
N SER A 14 11.27 -1.42 -4.07
CA SER A 14 9.84 -1.77 -3.98
C SER A 14 9.62 -3.27 -3.78
N ASN A 15 10.42 -4.12 -4.44
CA ASN A 15 10.35 -5.58 -4.29
C ASN A 15 10.74 -6.02 -2.87
N VAL A 16 11.68 -5.32 -2.24
CA VAL A 16 12.09 -5.59 -0.86
C VAL A 16 10.93 -5.24 0.08
N VAL A 17 10.31 -4.08 -0.11
CA VAL A 17 9.15 -3.65 0.68
C VAL A 17 7.98 -4.64 0.53
N GLU A 18 7.67 -5.08 -0.69
CA GLU A 18 6.65 -6.11 -0.93
C GLU A 18 6.97 -7.44 -0.25
N LYS A 19 8.25 -7.86 -0.26
CA LYS A 19 8.67 -9.08 0.46
C LYS A 19 8.50 -8.92 1.96
N CYS A 20 8.86 -7.77 2.54
CA CYS A 20 8.62 -7.48 3.96
C CYS A 20 7.13 -7.60 4.32
N LEU A 21 6.23 -7.15 3.44
CA LEU A 21 4.79 -7.28 3.64
C LEU A 21 4.30 -8.74 3.55
N LYS A 22 4.83 -9.54 2.63
CA LYS A 22 4.32 -10.88 2.31
C LYS A 22 4.92 -12.00 3.17
N LEU A 23 6.11 -11.81 3.76
CA LEU A 23 6.76 -12.84 4.56
C LEU A 23 6.02 -13.05 5.90
N GLY A 24 5.74 -14.31 6.24
CA GLY A 24 4.92 -14.70 7.40
C GLY A 24 5.57 -14.44 8.77
N GLY A 25 6.90 -14.34 8.84
CA GLY A 25 7.65 -14.14 10.09
C GLY A 25 7.86 -12.68 10.50
N LEU A 26 7.34 -11.71 9.74
CA LEU A 26 7.64 -10.29 9.91
C LEU A 26 6.39 -9.49 10.28
N VAL A 27 5.61 -9.97 11.25
CA VAL A 27 4.31 -9.36 11.60
C VAL A 27 4.46 -7.91 12.07
N GLU A 28 5.39 -7.63 12.99
CA GLU A 28 5.62 -6.27 13.50
C GLU A 28 6.10 -5.34 12.39
N LEU A 29 7.16 -5.75 11.66
CA LEU A 29 7.68 -4.99 10.52
C LEU A 29 6.60 -4.72 9.46
N ARG A 30 5.76 -5.70 9.15
CA ARG A 30 4.64 -5.52 8.21
C ARG A 30 3.71 -4.42 8.70
N GLN A 31 3.32 -4.44 9.98
CA GLN A 31 2.45 -3.42 10.53
C GLN A 31 3.12 -2.04 10.47
N ASP A 32 4.41 -1.96 10.76
CA ASP A 32 5.17 -0.70 10.70
C ASP A 32 5.28 -0.14 9.28
N VAL A 33 5.57 -1.00 8.29
CA VAL A 33 5.56 -0.63 6.87
C VAL A 33 4.19 -0.09 6.46
N ILE A 34 3.10 -0.78 6.84
CA ILE A 34 1.74 -0.36 6.51
C ILE A 34 1.43 1.00 7.15
N ARG A 35 1.73 1.16 8.45
CA ARG A 35 1.50 2.43 9.16
C ARG A 35 2.28 3.57 8.53
N GLU A 36 3.55 3.35 8.20
CA GLU A 36 4.40 4.38 7.60
C GLU A 36 3.93 4.77 6.19
N VAL A 37 3.55 3.79 5.35
CA VAL A 37 2.99 4.05 4.01
C VAL A 37 1.66 4.79 4.11
N MET A 38 0.80 4.40 5.05
CA MET A 38 -0.53 4.98 5.26
C MET A 38 -0.48 6.47 5.62
N VAL A 39 0.46 6.87 6.49
CA VAL A 39 0.61 8.28 6.90
C VAL A 39 1.61 9.06 6.04
N SER A 40 2.18 8.42 5.01
CA SER A 40 3.17 9.04 4.14
C SER A 40 2.54 10.16 3.32
N PRO A 41 3.16 11.36 3.24
CA PRO A 41 2.72 12.40 2.31
C PRO A 41 2.84 11.97 0.85
N LEU A 42 3.57 10.87 0.58
CA LEU A 42 3.75 10.29 -0.75
C LEU A 42 2.62 9.33 -1.14
N LEU A 43 1.67 9.00 -0.24
CA LEU A 43 0.56 8.09 -0.52
C LEU A 43 -0.18 8.38 -1.85
N PRO A 44 -0.55 9.64 -2.19
CA PRO A 44 -1.21 9.93 -3.47
C PRO A 44 -0.36 9.56 -4.69
N ARG A 45 0.96 9.70 -4.58
CA ARG A 45 1.92 9.32 -5.62
C ARG A 45 2.08 7.80 -5.65
N LEU A 46 2.22 7.15 -4.50
CA LEU A 46 2.33 5.69 -4.39
C LEU A 46 1.19 4.96 -5.07
N LEU A 47 -0.04 5.46 -4.91
CA LEU A 47 -1.22 4.86 -5.53
C LEU A 47 -1.20 4.86 -7.07
N GLN A 48 -0.44 5.78 -7.67
CA GLN A 48 -0.36 5.99 -9.12
C GLN A 48 1.03 5.65 -9.71
N ASP A 49 2.03 5.42 -8.86
CA ASP A 49 3.41 5.15 -9.25
C ASP A 49 3.55 3.76 -9.89
N SER A 50 4.45 3.63 -10.87
CA SER A 50 4.72 2.39 -11.61
C SER A 50 5.16 1.21 -10.73
N TYR A 51 5.72 1.48 -9.55
CA TYR A 51 6.19 0.49 -8.58
C TYR A 51 5.40 0.55 -7.26
N GLY A 52 5.16 1.75 -6.75
CA GLY A 52 4.48 1.98 -5.48
C GLY A 52 3.07 1.40 -5.41
N ASN A 53 2.36 1.34 -6.55
CA ASN A 53 1.01 0.79 -6.61
C ASN A 53 0.97 -0.69 -6.17
N TYR A 54 2.03 -1.45 -6.40
CA TYR A 54 2.12 -2.85 -6.01
C TYR A 54 2.34 -3.01 -4.51
N VAL A 55 3.10 -2.09 -3.89
CA VAL A 55 3.26 -2.05 -2.44
C VAL A 55 1.93 -1.76 -1.75
N VAL A 56 1.17 -0.78 -2.23
CA VAL A 56 -0.16 -0.47 -1.64
C VAL A 56 -1.14 -1.63 -1.82
N GLN A 57 -1.15 -2.28 -3.00
CA GLN A 57 -1.96 -3.48 -3.21
C GLN A 57 -1.55 -4.64 -2.29
N SER A 58 -0.25 -4.80 -2.03
CA SER A 58 0.26 -5.81 -1.11
C SER A 58 -0.13 -5.50 0.33
N ALA A 59 -0.01 -4.23 0.75
CA ALA A 59 -0.44 -3.75 2.07
C ALA A 59 -1.94 -4.01 2.30
N LEU A 60 -2.79 -3.71 1.32
CA LEU A 60 -4.23 -4.02 1.38
C LEU A 60 -4.50 -5.52 1.46
N ALA A 61 -3.68 -6.36 0.80
CA ALA A 61 -3.88 -7.81 0.77
C ALA A 61 -3.46 -8.51 2.08
N VAL A 62 -2.50 -7.95 2.83
CA VAL A 62 -1.96 -8.57 4.05
C VAL A 62 -2.41 -7.89 5.35
N SER A 63 -3.09 -6.74 5.25
CA SER A 63 -3.71 -6.05 6.38
C SER A 63 -5.05 -6.70 6.74
N SER A 64 -5.40 -6.64 8.03
CA SER A 64 -6.67 -7.14 8.56
C SER A 64 -7.13 -6.29 9.76
N GLY A 65 -8.39 -6.43 10.16
CA GLY A 65 -8.96 -5.72 11.31
C GLY A 65 -8.87 -4.20 11.19
N GLN A 66 -8.52 -3.53 12.29
CA GLN A 66 -8.44 -2.07 12.35
C GLN A 66 -7.40 -1.50 11.38
N LEU A 67 -6.23 -2.14 11.26
CA LEU A 67 -5.16 -1.68 10.38
C LEU A 67 -5.60 -1.62 8.91
N HIS A 68 -6.44 -2.57 8.47
CA HIS A 68 -7.00 -2.55 7.12
C HIS A 68 -7.99 -1.39 6.95
N GLN A 69 -8.86 -1.16 7.93
CA GLN A 69 -9.83 -0.07 7.90
C GLN A 69 -9.12 1.29 7.84
N ASP A 70 -8.09 1.49 8.67
CA ASP A 70 -7.31 2.72 8.68
C ASP A 70 -6.64 2.97 7.33
N LEU A 71 -6.07 1.91 6.71
CA LEU A 71 -5.46 2.00 5.39
C LEU A 71 -6.50 2.35 4.31
N VAL A 72 -7.69 1.76 4.36
CA VAL A 72 -8.79 2.09 3.44
C VAL A 72 -9.23 3.55 3.60
N GLU A 73 -9.36 4.04 4.84
CA GLU A 73 -9.73 5.43 5.11
C GLU A 73 -8.66 6.41 4.63
N ALA A 74 -7.38 6.08 4.78
CA ALA A 74 -6.29 6.90 4.24
C ALA A 74 -6.32 6.99 2.70
N ILE A 75 -6.77 5.94 2.01
CA ILE A 75 -6.87 5.91 0.54
C ILE A 75 -8.17 6.56 0.04
N ARG A 76 -9.24 6.57 0.84
CA ARG A 76 -10.59 7.03 0.47
C ARG A 76 -10.63 8.40 -0.23
N PRO A 77 -9.88 9.44 0.20
CA PRO A 77 -9.86 10.75 -0.47
C PRO A 77 -9.38 10.69 -1.94
N TYR A 78 -8.57 9.69 -2.29
CA TYR A 78 -7.95 9.55 -3.61
C TYR A 78 -8.74 8.60 -4.54
N VAL A 79 -9.86 8.03 -4.09
CA VAL A 79 -10.65 7.08 -4.89
C VAL A 79 -11.08 7.67 -6.24
N ALA A 80 -11.41 8.96 -6.28
CA ALA A 80 -11.82 9.63 -7.51
C ALA A 80 -10.71 9.62 -8.58
N SER A 81 -9.45 9.88 -8.20
CA SER A 81 -8.32 9.86 -9.13
C SER A 81 -7.93 8.45 -9.56
N LEU A 82 -8.31 7.41 -8.80
CA LEU A 82 -8.00 6.01 -9.12
C LEU A 82 -8.94 5.37 -10.14
N ARG A 83 -10.20 5.81 -10.23
CA ARG A 83 -11.21 5.17 -11.09
C ARG A 83 -10.82 5.13 -12.58
N GLY A 84 -9.98 6.06 -13.03
CA GLY A 84 -9.53 6.18 -14.43
C GLY A 84 -8.19 5.50 -14.74
N THR A 85 -7.49 4.92 -13.75
CA THR A 85 -6.14 4.39 -13.97
C THR A 85 -6.11 2.86 -14.01
N PRO A 86 -5.19 2.24 -14.79
CA PRO A 86 -5.03 0.79 -14.81
C PRO A 86 -4.77 0.18 -13.43
N HIS A 87 -3.96 0.86 -12.61
CA HIS A 87 -3.60 0.42 -11.26
C HIS A 87 -4.73 0.65 -10.25
N GLY A 88 -5.46 1.76 -10.39
CA GLY A 88 -6.51 2.15 -9.46
C GLY A 88 -7.65 1.14 -9.39
N LYS A 89 -8.05 0.51 -10.51
CA LYS A 89 -9.06 -0.56 -10.49
C LYS A 89 -8.72 -1.70 -9.53
N ARG A 90 -7.45 -2.14 -9.50
CA ARG A 90 -6.99 -3.23 -8.63
C ARG A 90 -6.94 -2.81 -7.16
N ILE A 91 -6.51 -1.57 -6.89
CA ILE A 91 -6.50 -0.99 -5.53
C ILE A 91 -7.94 -0.93 -5.00
N LEU A 92 -8.88 -0.39 -5.79
CA LEU A 92 -10.28 -0.28 -5.41
C LEU A 92 -10.93 -1.65 -5.17
N GLN A 93 -10.58 -2.68 -5.95
CA GLN A 93 -11.05 -4.04 -5.71
C GLN A 93 -10.60 -4.56 -4.35
N LYS A 94 -9.32 -4.36 -4.00
CA LYS A 94 -8.72 -4.84 -2.74
C LYS A 94 -9.22 -4.09 -1.51
N MET A 95 -9.54 -2.80 -1.63
CA MET A 95 -10.19 -2.03 -0.56
C MET A 95 -11.55 -2.60 -0.15
N ASN A 96 -12.27 -3.24 -1.09
CA ASN A 96 -13.61 -3.79 -0.84
C ASN A 96 -13.58 -5.26 -0.39
N GLY A 97 -12.41 -5.82 -0.04
CA GLY A 97 -12.29 -7.19 0.48
C GLY A 97 -12.64 -8.31 -0.51
N LYS A 98 -12.80 -8.00 -1.81
CA LYS A 98 -13.01 -9.02 -2.86
C LYS A 98 -11.67 -9.43 -3.47
N ALA A 99 -10.92 -10.25 -2.72
CA ALA A 99 -9.86 -11.08 -3.28
C ALA A 99 -10.43 -12.43 -3.68
#